data_AF-A0A6M8BJZ4-F1
#
_entry.id   AF-A0A6M8BJZ4-F1
#
_cell.length_a   1.000
_cell.length_b   1.000
_cell.length_c   1.000
_cell.angle_alpha   90.00
_cell.angle_beta   90.00
_cell.angle_gamma   90.00
#
_symmetry.space_group_name_H-M   'P 1'
#
loop_
_entity.id
_entity.type
_entity.pdbx_description
1 polymer ?
#
loop_
_entity_poly.entity_id
_entity_poly.type
_entity_poly.pdbx_seq_one_letter_code
_entity_poly.pdbx_strand_id
1 'polypeptide(L)'
;MAKPVFTITDHPHENGLVLRLVEFEIPTGVTTPEQFAEAVREIEPALVGSSPILINGRGPVWGYGMIFHAAHPSPAIATYDPRLGYVIVQTHDERFQVGKTISL
;
A
#
# COMPACT_ATOMS: atom_id res chain seq x y z
N MET A 1 15.36 11.55 12.99
CA MET A 1 14.33 11.43 11.96
C MET A 1 14.75 10.31 11.02
N ALA A 2 13.90 9.34 10.70
CA ALA A 2 14.25 8.21 9.84
C ALA A 2 13.38 8.18 8.58
N LYS A 3 14.02 7.94 7.43
CA LYS A 3 13.32 7.69 6.16
C LYS A 3 12.64 6.31 6.23
N PRO A 4 11.37 6.17 5.81
CA PRO A 4 10.73 4.87 5.76
C PRO A 4 11.46 3.92 4.79
N VAL A 5 11.47 2.64 5.12
CA VAL A 5 11.98 1.57 4.25
C VAL A 5 10.77 0.77 3.77
N PHE A 6 10.77 0.42 2.49
CA PHE A 6 9.69 -0.32 1.84
C PHE A 6 10.18 -1.69 1.36
N THR A 7 9.34 -2.70 1.52
CA THR A 7 9.49 -4.05 0.97
C THR A 7 8.30 -4.35 0.10
N ILE A 8 8.54 -4.76 -1.15
CA ILE A 8 7.47 -5.07 -2.12
C ILE A 8 7.57 -6.53 -2.50
N THR A 9 6.46 -7.26 -2.38
CA THR A 9 6.35 -8.67 -2.75
C THR A 9 5.04 -8.93 -3.50
N ASP A 10 5.10 -9.80 -4.50
CA ASP A 10 3.93 -10.20 -5.30
C ASP A 10 3.45 -11.57 -4.83
N HIS A 11 2.15 -11.68 -4.57
CA HIS A 11 1.48 -12.87 -4.03
C HIS A 11 0.43 -13.36 -5.04
N PRO A 12 0.55 -14.59 -5.57
CA PRO A 12 -0.48 -15.19 -6.40
C PRO A 12 -1.78 -15.36 -5.60
N HIS A 13 -2.91 -15.04 -6.22
CA HIS A 13 -4.25 -15.18 -5.66
C HIS A 13 -5.14 -15.94 -6.66
N GLU A 14 -6.39 -16.19 -6.26
CA GLU A 14 -7.40 -16.86 -7.07
C GLU A 14 -7.52 -16.28 -8.49
N ASN A 15 -7.87 -17.14 -9.46
CA ASN A 15 -8.12 -16.78 -10.86
C ASN A 15 -6.93 -16.10 -11.57
N GLY A 16 -5.70 -16.37 -11.14
CA GLY A 16 -4.49 -15.81 -11.73
C GLY A 16 -4.26 -14.33 -11.40
N LEU A 17 -5.03 -13.78 -10.45
CA LEU A 17 -4.78 -12.46 -9.89
C LEU A 17 -3.45 -12.47 -9.12
N VAL A 18 -2.69 -11.38 -9.20
CA VAL A 18 -1.50 -11.17 -8.37
C VAL A 18 -1.75 -9.97 -7.50
N LEU A 19 -1.63 -10.14 -6.18
CA LEU A 19 -1.71 -9.08 -5.19
C LEU A 19 -0.30 -8.59 -4.86
N ARG A 20 -0.09 -7.27 -4.90
CA ARG A 20 1.20 -6.69 -4.56
C ARG A 20 1.15 -6.15 -3.13
N LEU A 21 1.88 -6.81 -2.25
CA LEU A 21 2.07 -6.40 -0.87
C LEU A 21 3.19 -5.37 -0.78
N VAL A 22 2.85 -4.20 -0.26
CA VAL A 22 3.75 -3.08 0.02
C VAL A 22 3.82 -2.92 1.54
N GLU A 23 4.91 -3.40 2.10
CA GLU A 23 5.20 -3.25 3.52
C GLU A 23 6.12 -2.07 3.75
N PHE A 24 5.91 -1.32 4.83
CA PHE A 24 6.82 -0.24 5.21
C PHE A 24 7.06 -0.17 6.71
N GLU A 25 8.26 0.28 7.06
CA GLU A 25 8.67 0.56 8.43
C GLU A 25 9.37 1.92 8.53
N ILE A 26 9.24 2.57 9.70
CA ILE A 26 10.08 3.71 10.08
C ILE A 26 11.13 3.15 11.04
N PRO A 27 12.39 2.96 10.61
CA PRO A 27 13.36 2.15 11.36
C PRO A 27 13.62 2.64 12.78
N THR A 28 13.67 3.96 12.98
CA THR A 28 13.90 4.56 14.30
C THR A 28 13.17 5.89 14.49
N GLY A 29 12.64 6.10 15.69
CA GLY A 29 12.07 7.39 16.11
C GLY A 29 10.89 7.84 15.25
N VAL A 30 10.99 9.07 14.73
CA VAL A 30 9.95 9.76 13.95
C VAL A 30 10.45 10.04 12.52
N THR A 31 9.54 10.25 11.57
CA THR A 31 9.85 10.59 10.18
C THR A 31 9.24 11.95 9.81
N THR A 32 9.84 12.68 8.86
CA THR A 32 9.25 13.94 8.35
C THR A 32 8.37 13.65 7.13
N PRO A 33 7.43 14.55 6.78
CA PRO A 33 6.70 14.46 5.52
C PRO A 33 7.62 14.39 4.29
N GLU A 34 8.73 15.13 4.28
CA GLU A 34 9.69 15.16 3.17
C GLU A 34 10.42 13.83 3.00
N GLN A 35 10.88 13.24 4.11
CA GLN A 35 11.53 11.93 4.09
C GLN A 35 10.57 10.84 3.61
N PHE A 36 9.32 10.87 4.06
CA PHE A 36 8.30 9.92 3.62
C PHE A 36 7.98 10.10 2.13
N ALA A 37 7.81 11.34 1.68
CA ALA A 37 7.56 11.65 0.27
C ALA A 37 8.72 11.23 -0.64
N GLU A 38 9.97 11.40 -0.18
CA GLU A 38 11.16 10.91 -0.87
C GLU A 38 11.12 9.38 -1.01
N ALA A 39 10.85 8.66 0.08
CA ALA A 39 10.78 7.19 0.06
C ALA A 39 9.63 6.66 -0.83
N VAL A 40 8.47 7.33 -0.83
CA VAL A 40 7.35 6.98 -1.73
C VAL A 40 7.73 7.21 -3.19
N ARG A 41 8.42 8.31 -3.51
CA ARG A 41 8.89 8.58 -4.89
C ARG A 41 9.86 7.51 -5.40
N GLU A 42 10.71 6.98 -4.52
CA GLU A 42 11.66 5.90 -4.87
C GLU A 42 10.93 4.60 -5.28
N ILE A 43 9.78 4.30 -4.67
CA ILE A 43 9.02 3.08 -4.97
C ILE A 43 7.87 3.28 -5.97
N GLU A 44 7.50 4.51 -6.29
CA GLU A 44 6.36 4.84 -7.16
C GLU A 44 6.33 4.04 -8.47
N PRO A 45 7.46 3.85 -9.21
CA PRO A 45 7.46 3.02 -10.42
C PRO A 45 7.04 1.57 -10.18
N ALA A 46 7.26 1.03 -8.98
CA ALA A 46 6.84 -0.31 -8.58
C ALA A 46 5.40 -0.36 -8.06
N LEU A 47 4.75 0.78 -7.82
CA LEU A 47 3.33 0.84 -7.42
C LEU A 47 2.39 0.92 -8.62
N VAL A 48 2.89 1.39 -9.77
CA VAL A 48 2.11 1.48 -11.00
C VAL A 48 2.05 0.10 -11.69
N GLY A 49 0.85 -0.40 -11.96
CA GLY A 49 0.68 -1.68 -12.65
C GLY A 49 -0.74 -2.25 -12.58
N SER A 50 -0.87 -3.51 -12.99
CA SER A 50 -2.13 -4.25 -13.07
C SER A 50 -2.50 -5.04 -11.80
N SER A 51 -1.67 -4.96 -10.76
CA SER A 51 -1.88 -5.69 -9.51
C SER A 51 -2.54 -4.79 -8.48
N PRO A 52 -3.60 -5.23 -7.79
CA PRO A 52 -4.09 -4.56 -6.59
C PRO A 52 -2.99 -4.45 -5.54
N ILE A 53 -2.97 -3.33 -4.82
CA ILE A 53 -1.93 -2.99 -3.84
C ILE A 53 -2.48 -3.21 -2.43
N LEU A 54 -1.77 -4.00 -1.63
CA LEU A 54 -2.05 -4.23 -0.22
C LEU A 54 -0.98 -3.51 0.60
N ILE A 55 -1.38 -2.59 1.47
CA ILE A 55 -0.45 -1.76 2.24
C ILE A 55 -0.44 -2.22 3.69
N ASN A 56 0.76 -2.52 4.20
CA ASN A 56 0.99 -2.87 5.59
C ASN A 56 2.14 -2.02 6.16
N GLY A 57 2.01 -1.56 7.40
CA GLY A 57 3.06 -0.78 8.05
C GLY A 57 2.53 -0.01 9.24
N ARG A 58 3.44 0.53 10.05
CA ARG A 58 3.07 1.44 11.14
C ARG A 58 3.54 2.83 10.75
N GLY A 59 2.60 3.75 10.59
CA GLY A 59 2.92 5.10 10.17
C GLY A 59 1.80 6.09 10.41
N PRO A 60 2.09 7.38 10.22
CA PRO A 60 1.10 8.44 10.34
C PRO A 60 0.12 8.41 9.15
N VAL A 61 -1.11 8.88 9.39
CA VAL A 61 -2.19 8.92 8.38
C VAL A 61 -1.77 9.66 7.10
N TRP A 62 -0.99 10.74 7.23
CA TRP A 62 -0.49 11.48 6.07
C TRP A 62 0.48 10.66 5.20
N GLY A 63 1.23 9.71 5.77
CA GLY A 63 2.13 8.83 5.03
C GLY A 63 1.35 7.83 4.19
N TYR A 64 0.28 7.28 4.74
CA TYR A 64 -0.69 6.48 3.97
C TYR A 64 -1.29 7.28 2.81
N GLY A 65 -1.67 8.54 3.03
CA GLY A 65 -2.18 9.41 1.96
C GLY A 65 -1.20 9.57 0.79
N MET A 66 0.11 9.67 1.08
CA MET A 66 1.16 9.72 0.04
C MET A 66 1.25 8.41 -0.74
N ILE A 67 1.22 7.26 -0.05
CA ILE A 67 1.24 5.94 -0.71
C ILE A 67 -0.02 5.76 -1.57
N PHE A 68 -1.20 6.11 -1.06
CA PHE A 68 -2.46 6.01 -1.81
C PHE A 68 -2.41 6.83 -3.09
N HIS A 69 -1.89 8.05 -3.02
CA HIS A 69 -1.78 8.90 -4.20
C HIS A 69 -0.81 8.31 -5.24
N ALA A 70 0.35 7.81 -4.81
CA ALA A 70 1.31 7.18 -5.71
C ALA A 70 0.77 5.87 -6.33
N ALA A 71 0.01 5.09 -5.57
CA ALA A 71 -0.57 3.83 -6.00
C ALA A 71 -1.92 3.98 -6.72
N HIS A 72 -2.51 5.18 -6.80
CA HIS A 72 -3.88 5.37 -7.30
C HIS A 72 -4.15 4.81 -8.71
N PRO A 73 -3.18 4.70 -9.65
CA PRO A 73 -3.44 4.09 -10.95
C PRO A 73 -3.66 2.57 -10.91
N SER A 74 -3.45 1.91 -9.76
CA SER A 74 -3.68 0.47 -9.60
C SER A 74 -5.19 0.12 -9.60
N PRO A 75 -5.56 -1.16 -9.86
CA PRO A 75 -6.97 -1.58 -9.91
C PRO A 75 -7.71 -1.38 -8.57
N ALA A 76 -7.03 -1.64 -7.46
CA ALA A 76 -7.57 -1.45 -6.12
C ALA A 76 -6.44 -1.29 -5.11
N ILE A 77 -6.74 -0.60 -4.01
CA ILE A 77 -5.83 -0.42 -2.88
C ILE A 77 -6.55 -0.88 -1.61
N ALA A 78 -5.87 -1.68 -0.80
CA ALA A 78 -6.33 -2.12 0.50
C ALA A 78 -5.31 -1.81 1.60
N THR A 79 -5.78 -1.45 2.78
CA THR A 79 -4.95 -1.14 3.95
C THR A 79 -5.13 -2.19 5.03
N TYR A 80 -4.04 -2.67 5.60
CA TYR A 80 -4.10 -3.60 6.73
C TYR A 80 -4.61 -2.91 8.01
N ASP A 81 -5.69 -3.43 8.57
CA ASP A 81 -6.14 -3.17 9.94
C ASP A 81 -5.98 -4.47 10.75
N PRO A 82 -5.20 -4.51 11.85
CA PRO A 82 -5.00 -5.72 12.65
C PRO A 82 -6.29 -6.38 13.17
N ARG A 83 -7.42 -5.66 13.19
CA ARG A 83 -8.72 -6.17 13.65
C ARG A 83 -9.57 -6.75 12.52
N LEU A 84 -9.29 -6.38 11.26
CA LEU A 84 -10.15 -6.68 10.10
C LEU A 84 -9.43 -7.38 8.94
N GLY A 85 -8.11 -7.24 8.83
CA GLY A 85 -7.33 -7.63 7.65
C GLY A 85 -7.18 -6.48 6.65
N TYR A 86 -6.95 -6.78 5.37
CA TYR A 86 -6.78 -5.75 4.34
C TYR A 86 -8.13 -5.21 3.89
N VAL A 87 -8.48 -3.99 4.30
CA VAL A 87 -9.72 -3.31 3.93
C VAL A 87 -9.49 -2.51 2.65
N ILE A 88 -10.30 -2.74 1.62
CA ILE A 88 -10.25 -2.02 0.35
C ILE A 88 -10.71 -0.57 0.59
N VAL A 89 -9.85 0.39 0.26
CA VAL A 89 -10.09 1.84 0.47
C VAL A 89 -10.30 2.60 -0.83
N GLN A 90 -9.80 2.07 -1.96
CA GLN A 90 -9.92 2.69 -3.29
C GLN A 90 -10.03 1.59 -4.35
N THR A 91 -10.79 1.82 -5.42
CA THR A 91 -10.84 0.90 -6.56
C THR A 91 -11.30 1.57 -7.85
N HIS A 92 -10.74 1.11 -8.97
CA HIS A 92 -11.16 1.38 -10.36
C HIS A 92 -11.69 0.13 -11.04
N ASP A 93 -11.90 -0.96 -10.30
CA ASP A 93 -12.17 -2.29 -10.82
C ASP A 93 -13.34 -2.91 -10.06
N GLU A 94 -14.42 -3.20 -10.80
CA GLU A 94 -15.69 -3.67 -10.27
C GLU A 94 -15.60 -5.01 -9.53
N ARG A 95 -14.49 -5.75 -9.69
CA ARG A 95 -14.21 -6.97 -8.91
C ARG A 95 -13.95 -6.67 -7.43
N PHE A 96 -13.58 -5.43 -7.08
CA PHE A 96 -13.30 -4.99 -5.72
C PHE A 96 -14.34 -3.97 -5.25
N GLN A 97 -14.59 -3.94 -3.95
CA GLN A 97 -15.57 -3.03 -3.36
C GLN A 97 -14.98 -2.33 -2.13
N VAL A 98 -15.07 -1.00 -2.10
CA VAL A 98 -14.64 -0.20 -0.95
C VAL A 98 -15.36 -0.64 0.33
N GLY A 99 -14.60 -0.77 1.41
CA GLY A 99 -15.08 -1.23 2.72
C GLY A 99 -15.15 -2.75 2.87
N LYS A 100 -14.90 -3.54 1.81
CA LYS A 100 -14.74 -5.00 1.91
C LYS A 100 -13.30 -5.37 2.22
N THR A 101 -13.12 -6.55 2.78
CA THR A 101 -11.81 -7.11 3.07
C THR A 101 -11.35 -8.04 1.96
N ILE A 102 -10.05 -8.02 1.68
CA ILE A 102 -9.36 -9.00 0.84
C ILE A 102 -8.35 -9.77 1.70
N SER A 103 -8.17 -11.06 1.43
CA SER A 103 -7.13 -11.88 2.06
C SER A 103 -5.88 -11.88 1.19
N LEU A 104 -4.72 -11.90 1.83
CA LEU A 104 -3.45 -12.16 1.16
C LEU A 104 -3.33 -13.66 0.84
#